data_AF-A0AAE0QYB4-F1
#
_entry.id   AF-A0AAE0QYB4-F1
#
_cell.length_a   1.000
_cell.length_b   1.000
_cell.length_c   1.000
_cell.angle_alpha   90.00
_cell.angle_beta   90.00
_cell.angle_gamma   90.00
#
_symmetry.space_group_name_H-M   'P 1'
#
loop_
_entity.id
_entity.type
_entity.pdbx_description
1 polymer ?
#
loop_
_entity_poly.entity_id
_entity_poly.type
_entity_poly.pdbx_seq_one_letter_code
_entity_poly.pdbx_strand_id
1 'polypeptide(L)'
;VCESRNVMKVNVRIHHIVRILQLLIDQFSILETMTPLDFYDFRDYLSTASGLLEIKLGVCDDQRVLCNRKQHRENYTHTEQELLHNSEKEHTLLGLVQTWLETTPGLEEDGFNFLGKLRVNVSEALRRQRQKMENKVESELEAELVEDMMKQSEMFTSLFDEKKHNQLLCKGTYTLHTERLLYKALQGALMIYFYKEEPQFQLLTSLMDLDTLMTKWR
;
A
#
# COMPACT_ATOMS: atom_id res chain seq x y z
N VAL A 1 15.01 11.87 -18.99
CA VAL A 1 15.56 13.02 -18.22
C VAL A 1 14.47 13.91 -17.61
N CYS A 2 13.43 14.34 -18.35
CA CYS A 2 12.31 15.11 -17.79
C CYS A 2 11.44 14.32 -16.78
N GLU A 3 11.15 13.04 -17.04
CA GLU A 3 10.35 12.20 -16.14
C GLU A 3 11.05 11.97 -14.80
N SER A 4 12.34 11.61 -14.81
CA SER A 4 13.14 11.41 -13.59
C SER A 4 13.19 12.68 -12.72
N ARG A 5 13.22 13.87 -13.33
CA ARG A 5 13.19 15.15 -12.61
C ARG A 5 11.86 15.42 -11.92
N ASN A 6 10.74 14.99 -12.53
CA ASN A 6 9.43 15.13 -11.94
C ASN A 6 9.20 14.12 -10.80
N VAL A 7 9.66 12.88 -10.95
CA VAL A 7 9.62 11.86 -9.88
C VAL A 7 10.37 12.35 -8.64
N MET A 8 11.53 12.98 -8.80
CA MET A 8 12.27 13.54 -7.67
C MET A 8 11.49 14.66 -6.95
N LYS A 9 10.82 15.54 -7.70
CA LYS A 9 9.97 16.59 -7.10
C LYS A 9 8.77 16.00 -6.35
N VAL A 10 8.15 14.96 -6.90
CA VAL A 10 7.05 14.24 -6.24
C VAL A 10 7.56 13.61 -4.95
N ASN A 11 8.70 12.93 -4.99
CA ASN A 11 9.32 12.31 -3.82
C ASN A 11 9.58 13.33 -2.70
N VAL A 12 10.17 14.49 -3.02
CA VAL A 12 10.38 15.56 -2.03
C VAL A 12 9.06 16.03 -1.40
N ARG A 13 7.99 16.16 -2.18
CA ARG A 13 6.68 16.58 -1.66
C ARG A 13 6.04 15.52 -0.77
N ILE A 14 6.07 14.25 -1.18
CA ILE A 14 5.56 13.15 -0.35
C ILE A 14 6.37 13.05 0.94
N HIS A 15 7.69 13.15 0.86
CA HIS A 15 8.55 13.15 2.04
C HIS A 15 8.23 14.32 2.98
N HIS A 16 7.96 15.52 2.46
CA HIS A 16 7.50 16.64 3.28
C HIS A 16 6.18 16.35 4.00
N ILE A 17 5.21 15.70 3.33
CA ILE A 17 3.94 15.28 3.95
C ILE A 17 4.20 14.28 5.08
N VAL A 18 5.09 13.30 4.86
CA VAL A 18 5.53 12.34 5.88
C VAL A 18 6.10 13.05 7.11
N ARG A 19 6.95 14.06 6.92
CA ARG A 19 7.51 14.87 8.03
C ARG A 19 6.44 15.65 8.79
N ILE A 20 5.44 16.20 8.09
CA ILE A 20 4.31 16.89 8.74
C ILE A 20 3.48 15.91 9.57
N LEU A 21 3.18 14.72 9.05
CA LEU A 21 2.42 13.70 9.78
C LEU A 21 3.17 13.19 11.02
N GLN A 22 4.49 13.01 10.95
CA GLN A 22 5.30 12.71 12.12
C GLN A 22 5.14 13.76 13.22
N LEU A 23 5.21 15.05 12.84
CA LEU A 23 5.00 16.15 13.79
C LEU A 23 3.59 16.14 14.38
N LEU A 24 2.56 15.85 13.58
CA LEU A 24 1.16 15.76 14.05
C LEU A 24 0.97 14.61 15.05
N ILE A 25 1.65 13.48 14.85
CA ILE A 25 1.62 12.37 15.81
C ILE A 25 2.33 12.76 17.10
N ASP A 26 3.50 13.38 17.00
CA ASP A 26 4.27 13.81 18.18
C ASP A 26 3.50 14.83 19.05
N GLN A 27 2.62 15.62 18.43
CA GLN A 27 1.75 16.58 19.14
C GLN A 27 0.77 15.92 20.13
N PHE A 28 0.45 14.63 19.98
CA PHE A 28 -0.39 13.94 20.98
C PHE A 28 0.26 13.91 22.36
N SER A 29 1.59 13.79 22.44
CA SER A 29 2.30 13.82 23.73
C SER A 29 2.09 15.12 24.51
N ILE A 30 1.86 16.23 23.80
CA ILE A 30 1.53 17.52 24.41
C ILE A 30 0.08 17.51 24.89
N LEU A 31 -0.84 16.98 24.08
CA LEU A 31 -2.25 16.87 24.45
C LEU A 31 -2.46 15.94 25.67
N GLU A 32 -1.64 14.90 25.83
CA GLU A 32 -1.64 13.99 26.98
C GLU A 32 -1.24 14.67 28.31
N THR A 33 -0.61 15.85 28.27
CA THR A 33 -0.28 16.61 29.48
C THR A 33 -1.49 17.28 30.13
N MET A 34 -2.61 17.34 29.42
CA MET A 34 -3.83 17.98 29.85
C MET A 34 -4.78 16.99 30.51
N THR A 35 -5.51 17.45 31.53
CA THR A 35 -6.42 16.54 32.24
C THR A 35 -7.66 16.23 31.40
N PRO A 36 -8.30 15.05 31.59
CA PRO A 36 -9.57 14.73 30.93
C PRO A 36 -10.70 15.73 31.23
N LEU A 37 -10.63 16.42 32.38
CA LEU A 37 -11.61 17.44 32.76
C LEU A 37 -11.43 18.70 31.91
N ASP A 38 -10.20 19.18 31.77
CA ASP A 38 -9.89 20.32 30.90
C ASP A 38 -10.25 19.99 29.43
N PHE A 39 -10.05 18.75 28.99
CA PHE A 39 -10.49 18.29 27.67
C PHE A 39 -12.01 18.39 27.45
N TYR A 40 -12.78 18.04 28.47
CA TYR A 40 -14.24 18.06 28.39
C TYR A 40 -14.76 19.46 28.07
N ASP A 41 -14.14 20.49 28.64
CA ASP A 41 -14.57 21.88 28.51
C ASP A 41 -14.37 22.49 27.11
N PHE A 42 -13.49 21.94 26.28
CA PHE A 42 -13.29 22.44 24.91
C PHE A 42 -13.52 21.40 23.79
N ARG A 43 -13.91 20.17 24.13
CA ARG A 43 -14.20 19.12 23.15
C ARG A 43 -15.16 19.59 22.04
N ASP A 44 -16.11 20.43 22.38
CA ASP A 44 -17.13 20.94 21.45
C ASP A 44 -16.54 21.85 20.34
N TYR A 45 -15.30 22.34 20.50
CA TYR A 45 -14.59 23.11 19.47
C TYR A 45 -13.79 22.23 18.49
N LEU A 46 -13.70 20.92 18.73
CA LEU A 46 -13.00 19.99 17.84
C LEU A 46 -13.94 19.50 16.73
N SER A 47 -13.74 20.00 15.51
CA SER A 47 -14.41 19.50 14.31
C SER A 47 -13.71 18.26 13.74
N THR A 48 -14.47 17.32 13.18
CA THR A 48 -13.94 16.20 12.39
C THR A 48 -13.41 16.73 11.04
N ALA A 49 -12.10 16.92 10.91
CA ALA A 49 -11.46 17.52 9.73
C ALA A 49 -10.69 16.52 8.83
N SER A 50 -10.65 15.23 9.17
CA SER A 50 -9.76 14.26 8.50
C SER A 50 -10.31 13.66 7.20
N GLY A 51 -11.60 13.81 6.90
CA GLY A 51 -12.26 13.08 5.81
C GLY A 51 -11.73 13.37 4.41
N LEU A 52 -11.39 14.64 4.13
CA LEU A 52 -10.92 15.07 2.80
C LEU A 52 -9.55 14.47 2.44
N LEU A 53 -8.64 14.39 3.41
CA LEU A 53 -7.31 13.82 3.22
C LEU A 53 -7.42 12.33 2.88
N GLU A 54 -8.27 11.61 3.61
CA GLU A 54 -8.50 10.18 3.39
C GLU A 54 -9.06 9.89 1.99
N ILE A 55 -10.01 10.71 1.50
CA ILE A 55 -10.55 10.59 0.14
C ILE A 55 -9.44 10.77 -0.90
N LYS A 56 -8.61 11.82 -0.76
CA LYS A 56 -7.53 12.10 -1.73
C LYS A 56 -6.42 11.07 -1.71
N LEU A 57 -6.13 10.45 -0.57
CA LEU A 57 -5.21 9.30 -0.47
C LEU A 57 -5.81 8.04 -1.13
N GLY A 58 -7.14 7.96 -1.18
CA GLY A 58 -7.88 6.91 -1.87
C GLY A 58 -8.57 5.94 -0.93
N VAL A 59 -8.98 6.34 0.28
CA VAL A 59 -9.85 5.51 1.13
C VAL A 59 -11.27 5.53 0.55
N CYS A 60 -11.81 4.36 0.20
CA CYS A 60 -13.15 4.26 -0.38
C CYS A 60 -14.23 4.38 0.71
N ASP A 61 -15.38 4.96 0.37
CA ASP A 61 -16.52 5.13 1.29
C ASP A 61 -17.05 3.77 1.79
N ASP A 62 -17.05 2.75 0.92
CA ASP A 62 -17.45 1.36 1.25
C ASP A 62 -16.52 0.68 2.26
N GLN A 63 -15.30 1.21 2.46
CA GLN A 63 -14.32 0.70 3.42
C GLN A 63 -14.43 1.41 4.79
N ARG A 64 -15.30 2.42 4.90
CA ARG A 64 -15.49 3.15 6.16
C ARG A 64 -16.44 2.35 7.06
N VAL A 65 -15.98 2.07 8.27
CA VAL A 65 -16.85 1.53 9.31
C VAL A 65 -17.93 2.56 9.62
N LEU A 66 -19.19 2.14 9.61
CA LEU A 66 -20.33 2.96 10.00
C LEU A 66 -20.21 3.37 11.48
N CYS A 67 -19.69 4.56 11.76
CA CYS A 67 -19.74 5.14 13.11
C CYS A 67 -21.16 5.62 13.40
N ASN A 68 -21.75 5.13 14.50
CA ASN A 68 -23.08 5.53 14.98
C ASN A 68 -24.22 5.37 13.97
N ARG A 69 -24.11 4.41 13.02
CA ARG A 69 -25.08 4.18 11.92
C ARG A 69 -25.31 5.39 11.01
N LYS A 70 -24.45 6.40 11.08
CA LYS A 70 -24.48 7.59 10.21
C LYS A 70 -23.38 7.48 9.18
N GLN A 71 -23.68 7.93 7.96
CA GLN A 71 -22.65 8.03 6.93
C GLN A 71 -21.64 9.12 7.34
N HIS A 72 -20.36 8.93 6.99
CA HIS A 72 -19.29 9.89 7.29
C HIS A 72 -19.65 11.33 6.88
N ARG A 73 -20.44 11.47 5.82
CA ARG A 73 -20.92 12.73 5.24
C ARG A 73 -21.88 13.52 6.12
N GLU A 74 -22.61 12.87 7.03
CA GLU A 74 -23.64 13.51 7.86
C GLU A 74 -23.08 14.47 8.93
N ASN A 75 -21.76 14.40 9.19
CA ASN A 75 -21.09 15.28 10.15
C ASN A 75 -20.61 16.60 9.55
N TYR A 76 -20.73 16.78 8.23
CA TYR A 76 -20.23 17.93 7.49
C TYR A 76 -21.36 18.86 7.08
N THR A 77 -21.05 20.16 6.96
CA THR A 77 -21.96 21.16 6.39
C THR A 77 -22.24 20.87 4.90
N HIS A 78 -23.32 21.44 4.35
CA HIS A 78 -23.69 21.24 2.94
C HIS A 78 -22.54 21.58 1.98
N THR A 79 -21.82 22.67 2.22
CA THR A 79 -20.67 23.10 1.42
C THR A 79 -19.51 22.10 1.48
N GLU A 80 -19.25 21.54 2.67
CA GLU A 80 -18.20 20.53 2.87
C GLU A 80 -18.60 19.20 2.23
N GLN A 81 -19.88 18.82 2.27
CA GLN A 81 -20.39 17.62 1.59
C GLN A 81 -20.20 17.71 0.07
N GLU A 82 -20.44 18.87 -0.54
CA GLU A 82 -20.17 19.09 -1.96
C GLU A 82 -18.66 18.97 -2.28
N LEU A 83 -17.80 19.52 -1.43
CA LEU A 83 -16.34 19.38 -1.55
C LEU A 83 -15.88 17.92 -1.47
N LEU A 84 -16.42 17.15 -0.53
CA LEU A 84 -16.14 15.72 -0.40
C LEU A 84 -16.61 14.95 -1.63
N HIS A 85 -17.85 15.20 -2.09
CA HIS A 85 -18.42 14.55 -3.27
C HIS A 85 -17.63 14.85 -4.55
N ASN A 86 -17.16 16.08 -4.73
CA ASN A 86 -16.31 16.43 -5.86
C ASN A 86 -14.94 15.75 -5.76
N SER A 87 -14.36 15.69 -4.56
CA SER A 87 -13.06 15.05 -4.34
C SER A 87 -13.07 13.54 -4.55
N GLU A 88 -14.22 12.88 -4.37
CA GLU A 88 -14.39 11.45 -4.68
C GLU A 88 -14.41 11.14 -6.18
N LYS A 89 -14.80 12.11 -7.01
CA LYS A 89 -14.78 11.97 -8.47
C LYS A 89 -13.40 12.22 -9.06
N GLU A 90 -12.55 12.93 -8.35
CA GLU A 90 -11.18 13.20 -8.76
C GLU A 90 -10.31 11.95 -8.67
N HIS A 91 -9.21 11.93 -9.42
CA HIS A 91 -8.24 10.86 -9.31
C HIS A 91 -7.56 10.88 -7.93
N THR A 92 -7.59 9.74 -7.25
CA THR A 92 -6.92 9.54 -5.96
C THR A 92 -5.42 9.34 -6.15
N LEU A 93 -4.64 9.62 -5.10
CA LEU A 93 -3.20 9.35 -5.11
C LEU A 93 -2.91 7.88 -5.45
N LEU A 94 -3.67 6.96 -4.86
CA LEU A 94 -3.55 5.53 -5.16
C LEU A 94 -3.80 5.22 -6.65
N GLY A 95 -4.87 5.77 -7.24
CA GLY A 95 -5.18 5.55 -8.65
C GLY A 95 -4.07 6.08 -9.57
N LEU A 96 -3.53 7.27 -9.27
CA LEU A 96 -2.43 7.84 -10.04
C LEU A 96 -1.13 7.03 -9.91
N VAL A 97 -0.82 6.55 -8.70
CA VAL A 97 0.35 5.69 -8.45
C VAL A 97 0.21 4.35 -9.18
N GLN A 98 -1.00 3.78 -9.25
CA GLN A 98 -1.25 2.56 -10.02
C GLN A 98 -0.95 2.76 -11.51
N THR A 99 -1.54 3.79 -12.13
CA THR A 99 -1.28 4.08 -13.54
C THR A 99 0.20 4.31 -13.80
N TRP A 100 0.90 5.00 -12.90
CA TRP A 100 2.36 5.17 -13.00
C TRP A 100 3.12 3.83 -12.91
N LEU A 101 2.78 2.96 -11.95
CA LEU A 101 3.41 1.65 -11.78
C LEU A 101 3.19 0.73 -12.99
N GLU A 102 2.04 0.82 -13.66
CA GLU A 102 1.77 0.04 -14.88
C GLU A 102 2.61 0.46 -16.09
N THR A 103 3.14 1.68 -16.06
CA THR A 103 4.06 2.22 -17.08
C THR A 103 5.54 1.97 -16.77
N THR A 104 5.84 1.19 -15.72
CA THR A 104 7.21 0.83 -15.37
C THR A 104 7.87 0.11 -16.55
N PRO A 105 9.00 0.62 -17.07
CA PRO A 105 9.66 0.03 -18.23
C PRO A 105 10.21 -1.36 -17.90
N GLY A 106 10.03 -2.31 -18.82
CA GLY A 106 10.50 -3.70 -18.71
C GLY A 106 9.45 -4.71 -18.25
N LEU A 107 8.21 -4.25 -18.04
CA LEU A 107 7.03 -5.10 -17.90
C LEU A 107 6.53 -5.64 -19.26
N GLU A 108 6.97 -5.09 -20.39
CA GLU A 108 6.53 -5.49 -21.72
C GLU A 108 7.00 -6.91 -22.08
N GLU A 109 6.12 -7.70 -22.69
CA GLU A 109 6.42 -9.08 -23.11
C GLU A 109 7.45 -9.14 -24.23
N ASP A 110 7.37 -8.21 -25.19
CA ASP A 110 8.29 -8.09 -26.33
C ASP A 110 9.63 -7.41 -25.97
N GLY A 111 9.74 -6.88 -24.75
CA GLY A 111 10.90 -6.14 -24.26
C GLY A 111 11.74 -6.95 -23.29
N PHE A 112 11.90 -6.41 -22.08
CA PHE A 112 12.69 -7.08 -21.03
C PHE A 112 11.97 -8.32 -20.46
N ASN A 113 10.64 -8.34 -20.48
CA ASN A 113 9.79 -9.41 -19.94
C ASN A 113 10.20 -9.82 -18.50
N PHE A 114 10.15 -8.84 -17.58
CA PHE A 114 10.51 -9.04 -16.19
C PHE A 114 9.78 -10.23 -15.56
N LEU A 115 8.45 -10.31 -15.74
CA LEU A 115 7.63 -11.35 -15.13
C LEU A 115 7.98 -12.75 -15.62
N GLY A 116 8.18 -12.93 -16.93
CA GLY A 116 8.58 -14.20 -17.51
C GLY A 116 9.92 -14.68 -16.94
N LYS A 117 10.90 -13.77 -16.87
CA LYS A 117 12.22 -14.05 -16.27
C LYS A 117 12.12 -14.37 -14.78
N LEU A 118 11.32 -13.63 -14.02
CA LEU A 118 11.11 -13.88 -12.60
C LEU A 118 10.48 -15.26 -12.38
N ARG A 119 9.47 -15.63 -13.17
CA ARG A 119 8.82 -16.95 -13.09
C ARG A 119 9.81 -18.09 -13.35
N VAL A 120 10.63 -17.97 -14.38
CA VAL A 120 11.67 -18.97 -14.71
C VAL A 120 12.69 -19.07 -13.57
N ASN A 121 13.20 -17.94 -13.08
CA ASN A 121 14.20 -17.92 -12.01
C ASN A 121 13.66 -18.50 -10.69
N VAL A 122 12.42 -18.19 -10.32
CA VAL A 122 11.79 -18.71 -9.10
C VAL A 122 11.54 -20.21 -9.23
N SER A 123 11.02 -20.68 -10.37
CA SER A 123 10.81 -22.12 -10.59
C SER A 123 12.11 -22.92 -10.58
N GLU A 124 13.19 -22.37 -11.15
CA GLU A 124 14.52 -22.97 -11.03
C GLU A 124 15.06 -22.97 -9.60
N ALA A 125 14.89 -21.88 -8.86
CA ALA A 125 15.34 -21.79 -7.47
C ALA A 125 14.64 -22.83 -6.59
N LEU A 126 13.31 -22.95 -6.71
CA LEU A 126 12.51 -23.96 -6.01
C LEU A 126 12.91 -25.38 -6.41
N ARG A 127 13.17 -25.64 -7.70
CA ARG A 127 13.65 -26.95 -8.18
C ARG A 127 15.02 -27.30 -7.57
N ARG A 128 15.95 -26.34 -7.54
CA ARG A 128 17.29 -26.53 -6.94
C ARG A 128 17.21 -26.77 -5.43
N GLN A 129 16.31 -26.08 -4.73
CA GLN A 129 16.08 -26.34 -3.31
C GLN A 129 15.53 -27.74 -3.07
N ARG A 130 14.54 -28.18 -3.85
CA ARG A 130 13.99 -29.55 -3.76
C ARG A 130 15.07 -30.61 -3.96
N GLN A 131 15.91 -30.47 -4.98
CA GLN A 131 17.01 -31.40 -5.24
C GLN A 131 18.07 -31.43 -4.13
N LYS A 132 18.30 -30.32 -3.42
CA LYS A 132 19.21 -30.29 -2.26
C LYS A 132 18.64 -31.05 -1.06
N MET A 133 17.33 -31.06 -0.90
CA MET A 133 16.63 -31.77 0.17
C MET A 133 16.56 -33.27 -0.11
N GLU A 134 16.23 -33.68 -1.34
CA GLU A 134 16.21 -35.09 -1.76
C GLU A 134 17.58 -35.80 -1.60
N ASN A 135 18.66 -35.02 -1.58
CA ASN A 135 20.03 -35.53 -1.38
C ASN A 135 20.50 -35.53 0.08
N LYS A 136 19.69 -35.03 1.04
CA LYS A 136 20.00 -35.08 2.47
C LYS A 136 19.28 -36.26 3.15
N VAL A 137 19.89 -36.80 4.20
CA VAL A 137 19.44 -38.00 4.91
C VAL A 137 18.38 -37.62 5.95
N GLU A 138 17.26 -38.32 5.87
CA GLU A 138 16.01 -38.18 6.61
C GLU A 138 16.19 -37.87 8.11
N SER A 139 15.77 -36.68 8.52
CA SER A 139 15.72 -36.20 9.91
C SER A 139 14.36 -35.54 10.17
N GLU A 140 13.82 -35.58 11.38
CA GLU A 140 12.55 -34.93 11.74
C GLU A 140 12.52 -33.41 11.45
N LEU A 141 13.68 -32.74 11.46
CA LEU A 141 13.83 -31.34 11.01
C LEU A 141 13.48 -31.14 9.52
N GLU A 142 13.53 -32.20 8.70
CA GLU A 142 13.23 -32.11 7.26
C GLU A 142 11.72 -31.98 6.99
N ALA A 143 10.85 -32.51 7.86
CA ALA A 143 9.39 -32.41 7.65
C ALA A 143 8.91 -30.95 7.76
N GLU A 144 9.38 -30.22 8.77
CA GLU A 144 9.07 -28.79 8.95
C GLU A 144 9.66 -27.94 7.81
N LEU A 145 10.92 -28.20 7.43
CA LEU A 145 11.58 -27.55 6.28
C LEU A 145 10.85 -27.81 4.95
N VAL A 146 10.32 -29.02 4.75
CA VAL A 146 9.53 -29.38 3.57
C VAL A 146 8.20 -28.65 3.58
N GLU A 147 7.52 -28.57 4.72
CA GLU A 147 6.26 -27.83 4.86
C GLU A 147 6.44 -26.33 4.56
N ASP A 148 7.49 -25.71 5.11
CA ASP A 148 7.84 -24.32 4.84
C ASP A 148 8.15 -24.08 3.35
N MET A 149 8.87 -25.02 2.71
CA MET A 149 9.14 -24.94 1.27
C MET A 149 7.85 -25.06 0.44
N MET A 150 6.91 -25.93 0.83
CA MET A 150 5.61 -26.03 0.14
C MET A 150 4.82 -24.73 0.27
N LYS A 151 4.75 -24.15 1.47
CA LYS A 151 4.11 -22.84 1.70
C LYS A 151 4.76 -21.74 0.87
N GLN A 152 6.10 -21.68 0.81
CA GLN A 152 6.83 -20.71 -0.02
C GLN A 152 6.54 -20.92 -1.51
N SER A 153 6.56 -22.16 -1.99
CA SER A 153 6.24 -22.49 -3.37
C SER A 153 4.82 -22.08 -3.75
N GLU A 154 3.85 -22.34 -2.88
CA GLU A 154 2.46 -21.93 -3.08
C GLU A 154 2.31 -20.40 -3.07
N MET A 155 3.01 -19.71 -2.17
CA MET A 155 3.03 -18.25 -2.11
C MET A 155 3.63 -17.65 -3.39
N PHE A 156 4.74 -18.18 -3.90
CA PHE A 156 5.30 -17.69 -5.16
C PHE A 156 4.42 -18.02 -6.36
N THR A 157 3.78 -19.20 -6.37
CA THR A 157 2.88 -19.59 -7.46
C THR A 157 1.64 -18.71 -7.49
N SER A 158 1.11 -18.34 -6.32
CA SER A 158 -0.05 -17.45 -6.23
C SER A 158 0.25 -16.03 -6.74
N LEU A 159 1.48 -15.54 -6.58
CA LEU A 159 1.91 -14.24 -7.12
C LEU A 159 1.85 -14.18 -8.65
N PHE A 160 1.94 -15.32 -9.35
CA PHE A 160 1.89 -15.37 -10.81
C PHE A 160 0.49 -15.68 -11.39
N ASP A 161 -0.51 -15.91 -10.52
CA ASP A 161 -1.88 -16.22 -10.91
C ASP A 161 -2.74 -14.94 -10.92
N GLU A 162 -2.92 -14.38 -12.10
CA GLU A 162 -3.74 -13.19 -12.32
C GLU A 162 -5.21 -13.40 -11.91
N LYS A 163 -5.76 -14.60 -12.12
CA LYS A 163 -7.17 -14.88 -11.76
C LYS A 163 -7.34 -14.90 -10.25
N LYS A 164 -6.38 -15.49 -9.53
CA LYS A 164 -6.37 -15.49 -8.07
C LYS A 164 -6.17 -14.07 -7.53
N HIS A 165 -5.29 -13.28 -8.13
CA HIS A 165 -5.11 -11.85 -7.79
C HIS A 165 -6.39 -11.05 -8.00
N ASN A 166 -7.07 -11.21 -9.13
CA ASN A 166 -8.33 -10.53 -9.42
C ASN A 166 -9.47 -10.98 -8.50
N GLN A 167 -9.50 -12.27 -8.11
CA GLN A 167 -10.43 -12.74 -7.08
C GLN A 167 -10.14 -12.13 -5.71
N LEU A 168 -8.87 -11.95 -5.36
CA LEU A 168 -8.48 -11.25 -4.13
C LEU A 168 -8.80 -9.76 -4.20
N LEU A 169 -8.66 -9.09 -5.35
CA LEU A 169 -9.15 -7.72 -5.55
C LEU A 169 -10.67 -7.62 -5.34
N CYS A 170 -11.44 -8.58 -5.87
CA CYS A 170 -12.91 -8.60 -5.75
C CYS A 170 -13.39 -9.00 -4.34
N LYS A 171 -12.64 -9.84 -3.61
CA LYS A 171 -12.94 -10.27 -2.24
C LYS A 171 -12.38 -9.30 -1.18
N GLY A 172 -11.28 -8.65 -1.51
CA GLY A 172 -10.47 -7.71 -0.73
C GLY A 172 -11.07 -6.31 -0.67
N THR A 173 -12.38 -6.20 -0.85
CA THR A 173 -13.18 -5.02 -0.47
C THR A 173 -13.03 -4.65 1.02
N TYR A 174 -12.29 -5.42 1.83
CA TYR A 174 -12.29 -5.32 3.28
C TYR A 174 -10.95 -5.19 4.03
N THR A 175 -9.73 -5.37 3.43
CA THR A 175 -8.49 -5.19 4.24
C THR A 175 -7.19 -4.82 3.47
N LEU A 176 -6.49 -3.85 4.04
CA LEU A 176 -5.13 -3.27 3.90
C LEU A 176 -4.02 -3.88 2.97
N HIS A 177 -3.37 -2.94 2.26
CA HIS A 177 -1.97 -2.80 1.79
C HIS A 177 -1.41 -3.45 0.50
N THR A 178 -1.88 -4.58 -0.03
CA THR A 178 -1.35 -5.10 -1.34
C THR A 178 -2.44 -5.52 -2.33
N GLU A 179 -3.63 -5.82 -1.85
CA GLU A 179 -4.78 -6.28 -2.65
C GLU A 179 -5.52 -5.14 -3.35
N ARG A 180 -5.02 -3.90 -3.29
CA ARG A 180 -5.61 -2.75 -4.00
C ARG A 180 -4.98 -2.49 -5.36
N LEU A 181 -3.72 -2.90 -5.55
CA LEU A 181 -3.00 -2.67 -6.80
C LEU A 181 -3.53 -3.60 -7.90
N LEU A 182 -3.74 -3.04 -9.08
CA LEU A 182 -3.95 -3.83 -10.29
C LEU A 182 -2.76 -4.77 -10.49
N TYR A 183 -3.00 -5.95 -11.07
CA TYR A 183 -1.99 -6.98 -11.21
C TYR A 183 -0.72 -6.46 -11.91
N LYS A 184 -0.89 -5.62 -12.93
CA LYS A 184 0.22 -4.98 -13.65
C LYS A 184 0.96 -3.93 -12.80
N ALA A 185 0.25 -3.16 -11.99
CA ALA A 185 0.87 -2.21 -11.04
C ALA A 185 1.72 -2.93 -9.98
N LEU A 186 1.25 -4.10 -9.49
CA LEU A 186 2.01 -4.93 -8.56
C LEU A 186 3.32 -5.43 -9.19
N GLN A 187 3.29 -5.85 -10.45
CA GLN A 187 4.50 -6.24 -11.18
C GLN A 187 5.49 -5.09 -11.30
N GLY A 188 5.01 -3.87 -11.60
CA GLY A 188 5.83 -2.66 -11.63
C GLY A 188 6.47 -2.34 -10.29
N ALA A 189 5.71 -2.46 -9.20
CA ALA A 189 6.23 -2.25 -7.85
C ALA A 189 7.32 -3.28 -7.50
N LEU A 190 7.11 -4.55 -7.82
CA LEU A 190 8.12 -5.60 -7.64
C LEU A 190 9.37 -5.32 -8.47
N MET A 191 9.20 -4.88 -9.72
CA MET A 191 10.31 -4.54 -10.59
C MET A 191 11.17 -3.42 -9.98
N ILE A 192 10.54 -2.30 -9.56
CA ILE A 192 11.25 -1.20 -8.89
C ILE A 192 11.95 -1.70 -7.61
N TYR A 193 11.30 -2.58 -6.85
CA TYR A 193 11.87 -3.15 -5.62
C TYR A 193 13.12 -4.01 -5.88
N PHE A 194 13.12 -4.85 -6.91
CA PHE A 194 14.25 -5.73 -7.22
C PHE A 194 15.44 -4.97 -7.81
N TYR A 195 15.18 -4.00 -8.70
CA TYR A 195 16.26 -3.26 -9.37
C TYR A 195 16.70 -2.01 -8.60
N LYS A 196 15.94 -1.59 -7.58
CA LYS A 196 16.23 -0.44 -6.70
C LYS A 196 16.72 0.78 -7.47
N GLU A 197 16.05 1.10 -8.57
CA GLU A 197 16.38 2.31 -9.34
C GLU A 197 16.02 3.55 -8.51
N GLU A 198 17.04 4.22 -7.98
CA GLU A 198 16.95 5.57 -7.40
C GLU A 198 16.54 6.53 -8.53
N PRO A 199 15.41 7.28 -8.49
CA PRO A 199 14.62 7.77 -7.36
C PRO A 199 13.22 7.13 -7.16
N GLN A 200 12.85 6.13 -7.97
CA GLN A 200 11.51 5.53 -7.95
C GLN A 200 11.29 4.70 -6.69
N PHE A 201 12.36 4.02 -6.23
CA PHE A 201 12.35 3.26 -5.00
C PHE A 201 12.06 4.14 -3.77
N GLN A 202 12.69 5.32 -3.67
CA GLN A 202 12.45 6.27 -2.57
C GLN A 202 11.01 6.77 -2.51
N LEU A 203 10.38 6.96 -3.67
CA LEU A 203 8.97 7.35 -3.72
C LEU A 203 8.08 6.23 -3.14
N LEU A 204 8.32 4.97 -3.50
CA LEU A 204 7.60 3.83 -2.94
C LEU A 204 7.80 3.72 -1.42
N THR A 205 9.03 3.91 -0.94
CA THR A 205 9.32 3.94 0.51
C THR A 205 8.52 5.05 1.19
N SER A 206 8.54 6.27 0.65
CA SER A 206 7.83 7.40 1.23
C SER A 206 6.30 7.21 1.24
N LEU A 207 5.75 6.50 0.25
CA LEU A 207 4.33 6.13 0.23
C LEU A 207 3.98 5.07 1.29
N MET A 208 4.85 4.09 1.55
CA MET A 208 4.66 3.13 2.65
C MET A 208 4.77 3.80 4.02
N ASP A 209 5.72 4.74 4.17
CA ASP A 209 5.85 5.53 5.39
C ASP A 209 4.60 6.37 5.65
N LEU A 210 4.05 7.00 4.59
CA LEU A 210 2.81 7.77 4.66
C LEU A 210 1.65 6.92 5.19
N ASP A 211 1.46 5.72 4.64
CA ASP A 211 0.38 4.82 5.04
C ASP A 211 0.54 4.30 6.48
N THR A 212 1.78 3.99 6.87
CA THR A 212 2.14 3.59 8.24
C THR A 212 1.85 4.73 9.23
N LEU A 213 2.21 5.97 8.89
CA LEU A 213 1.96 7.13 9.74
C LEU A 213 0.47 7.45 9.85
N MET A 214 -0.29 7.36 8.75
CA MET A 214 -1.74 7.51 8.79
C MET A 214 -2.40 6.45 9.69
N THR A 215 -1.88 5.22 9.69
CA THR A 215 -2.34 4.16 10.59
C THR A 215 -1.97 4.44 12.05
N LYS A 216 -0.77 4.98 12.31
CA LYS A 216 -0.35 5.40 13.67
C LYS A 216 -1.10 6.61 14.21
N TRP A 217 -1.56 7.49 13.32
CA TRP A 217 -2.31 8.68 13.69
C TRP A 217 -3.76 8.36 14.09
N ARG A 218 -4.34 7.30 13.50
CA ARG A 218 -5.65 6.77 13.90
C ARG A 218 -5.57 6.01 15.21
#